data_AF-A0A435G680-F1
#
_entry.id   AF-A0A435G680-F1
#
_cell.length_a   1.000
_cell.length_b   1.000
_cell.length_c   1.000
_cell.angle_alpha   90.00
_cell.angle_beta   90.00
_cell.angle_gamma   90.00
#
_symmetry.space_group_name_H-M   'P 1'
#
loop_
_entity.id
_entity.type
_entity.pdbx_description
1 polymer ?
#
loop_
_entity_poly.entity_id
_entity_poly.type
_entity_poly.pdbx_seq_one_letter_code
_entity_poly.pdbx_strand_id
1 'polypeptide(L)' 'MPLPILALAIASFCIGTTEFVIMGLLPEVAADLGVSIPAA' A
#
# COMPACT_ATOMS: atom_id res chain seq x y z
N MET A 1 26.72 -2.09 -7.40
CA MET A 1 25.74 -0.99 -7.30
C MET A 1 26.00 -0.22 -6.01
N PRO A 2 25.94 1.11 -5.99
CA PRO A 2 26.19 1.89 -4.78
C PRO A 2 25.11 1.58 -3.71
N LEU A 3 25.57 1.26 -2.49
CA LEU A 3 24.71 0.89 -1.34
C LEU A 3 23.55 1.87 -1.09
N PRO A 4 23.72 3.20 -1.17
CA PRO A 4 22.62 4.15 -0.98
C PRO A 4 21.49 3.99 -2.01
N ILE A 5 21.81 3.65 -3.26
CA ILE A 5 20.80 3.46 -4.31
C ILE A 5 20.02 2.17 -4.06
N LEU A 6 20.69 1.11 -3.59
CA LEU A 6 20.00 -0.13 -3.21
C LEU A 6 19.04 0.11 -2.03
N ALA A 7 19.48 0.85 -1.01
CA ALA A 7 18.62 1.23 0.11
C ALA A 7 17.42 2.06 -0.35
N LEU A 8 17.63 3.03 -1.24
CA LEU A 8 16.56 3.83 -1.82
C LEU A 8 15.58 2.99 -2.64
N ALA A 9 16.06 2.03 -3.44
CA ALA A 9 15.23 1.14 -4.23
C ALA A 9 14.35 0.22 -3.37
N ILE A 10 14.90 -0.31 -2.27
CA ILE A 10 14.13 -1.12 -1.31
C ILE A 10 13.07 -0.24 -0.63
N ALA A 11 13.44 0.97 -0.19
CA ALA A 11 12.50 1.88 0.44
C ALA A 11 11.35 2.27 -0.50
N SER A 12 11.66 2.67 -1.74
CA SER A 12 10.63 3.03 -2.73
C SER A 12 9.74 1.84 -3.09
N PHE A 13 10.30 0.64 -3.19
CA PHE A 13 9.53 -0.58 -3.39
C PHE A 13 8.57 -0.83 -2.22
N CYS A 14 9.04 -0.80 -0.98
CA CYS A 14 8.20 -1.02 0.21
C CYS A 14 7.09 0.05 0.35
N ILE A 15 7.39 1.31 0.03
CA ILE A 15 6.39 2.38 -0.01
C ILE A 15 5.31 2.04 -1.04
N GLY A 16 5.72 1.73 -2.28
CA GLY A 16 4.79 1.34 -3.33
C GLY A 16 3.93 0.14 -2.92
N THR A 17 4.51 -0.93 -2.40
CA THR A 17 3.75 -2.12 -1.98
C THR A 17 2.71 -1.80 -0.91
N THR A 18 3.01 -0.92 0.05
CA THR A 18 2.07 -0.56 1.11
C THR A 18 0.85 0.18 0.55
N GLU A 19 1.06 1.09 -0.39
CA GLU A 19 0.00 1.86 -1.03
C GLU A 19 -0.86 1.01 -1.99
N PHE A 20 -0.25 0.10 -2.75
CA PHE A 20 -1.00 -0.71 -3.73
C PHE A 20 -1.73 -1.89 -3.09
N VAL A 21 -1.18 -2.50 -2.04
CA VAL A 21 -1.82 -3.66 -1.39
C VAL A 21 -3.11 -3.24 -0.69
N ILE A 22 -3.12 -2.13 0.05
CA ILE A 22 -4.31 -1.71 0.79
C ILE A 22 -5.48 -1.39 -0.14
N MET A 23 -5.24 -0.86 -1.33
CA MET A 23 -6.29 -0.58 -2.32
C MET A 23 -7.07 -1.84 -2.72
N GLY A 24 -6.40 -3.00 -2.76
CA GLY A 24 -7.05 -4.30 -3.01
C GLY A 24 -7.81 -4.84 -1.80
N LEU A 25 -7.41 -4.46 -0.59
CA LEU A 25 -8.01 -4.93 0.67
C LEU A 25 -9.10 -3.99 1.20
N LEU A 26 -9.24 -2.77 0.64
CA LEU A 26 -10.25 -1.79 1.06
C LEU A 26 -11.66 -2.38 1.21
N PRO A 27 -12.17 -3.22 0.26
CA PRO A 27 -13.49 -3.84 0.41
C PRO A 27 -13.62 -4.74 1.64
N GLU A 28 -12.59 -5.54 1.93
CA GLU A 28 -12.56 -6.46 3.07
C GLU A 28 -12.47 -5.68 4.38
N VAL A 29 -11.59 -4.68 4.45
CA VAL A 29 -11.45 -3.78 5.61
C VAL A 29 -12.75 -3.03 5.90
N ALA A 30 -13.43 -2.54 4.86
CA ALA A 30 -14.71 -1.84 5.01
C ALA A 30 -15.82 -2.78 5.52
N ALA A 31 -15.85 -4.03 5.05
CA ALA A 31 -16.78 -5.05 5.53
C ALA A 31 -16.53 -5.39 7.01
N ASP A 32 -15.27 -5.57 7.41
CA ASP A 32 -14.89 -5.87 8.79
C ASP A 32 -15.23 -4.73 9.76
N LEU A 33 -15.11 -3.47 9.30
CA LEU A 33 -15.41 -2.28 10.11
C LEU A 33 -16.88 -1.84 10.04
N GLY A 34 -17.70 -2.46 9.18
CA GLY A 34 -19.10 -2.07 8.97
C GLY A 34 -19.27 -0.66 8.40
N VAL A 35 -18.28 -0.15 7.67
CA VAL A 35 -18.31 1.20 7.07
C VAL A 35 -18.50 1.12 5.56
N SER A 36 -19.12 2.14 4.96
CA SER A 36 -19.26 2.24 3.50
C SER A 36 -18.02 2.87 2.87
N ILE A 37 -17.57 2.33 1.73
CA ILE A 37 -16.55 2.97 0.90
C ILE A 37 -17.21 4.11 0.11
N PRO A 38 -16.74 5.37 0.22
CA PRO A 38 -17.24 6.46 -0.60
C PRO A 38 -17.00 6.18 -2.08
N ALA A 39 -18.06 6.24 -2.90
CA ALA A 39 -17.91 6.30 -4.34
C ALA A 39 -17.50 7.73 -4.75
N ALA A 40 -16.49 7.85 -5.60
CA ALA A 40 -16.10 9.12 -6.21
C ALA A 40 -16.96 9.43 -7.44
#